data_AF-A0A9D2H769-F1
#
_entry.id   AF-A0A9D2H769-F1
#
_cell.length_a   1.000
_cell.length_b   1.000
_cell.length_c   1.000
_cell.angle_alpha   90.00
_cell.angle_beta   90.00
_cell.angle_gamma   90.00
#
_symmetry.space_group_name_H-M   'P 1'
#
loop_
_entity.id
_entity.type
_entity.pdbx_description
1 polymer ?
#
loop_
_entity_poly.entity_id
_entity_poly.type
_entity_poly.pdbx_seq_one_letter_code
_entity_poly.pdbx_strand_id
1 'polypeptide(L)'
;MSEAGSFLLLFATGAIPAVVGLVIVAIARPIARRLPTSPAAEFVPPPGDLIMHGLAVRSERRLVSAAITRLALSGRVRVLAPRGEHGPVAIEARPGTGLGPDDHFFLQTLRPQRMRPRQQRRYLAALHEVGIRVERYEDAPDVSFLRGPGAFRRIQRRQLSAYIDRARSRAKSSGIARRTSGSVHLYLLSLLFLASAVAALLMAIGSMVNGVTWGVIGAPLGVAAMFWVLTLSPPPIMRFTPEGQQMRQRLSGLRDYMRLAEQDRMRILQSPQGALRTPAGELTPGGRALGLRPEPTAGDAVAQSDLDRFVLVERLLPYAILFRQEREWQREFEHLGGAVDFSQNMRVLGTTLEGIMAVLEVLAAVGQVLRGIGAIFSFVGRVG
;
A
#
# COMPACT_ATOMS: atom_id res chain seq x y z
N MET A 1 -22.40 -41.15 18.35
CA MET A 1 -22.55 -40.40 17.08
C MET A 1 -21.81 -41.15 15.99
N SER A 2 -22.38 -41.27 14.78
CA SER A 2 -21.63 -41.79 13.63
C SER A 2 -20.46 -40.87 13.28
N GLU A 3 -19.41 -41.39 12.62
CA GLU A 3 -18.30 -40.56 12.13
C GLU A 3 -18.77 -39.43 11.21
N ALA A 4 -19.83 -39.65 10.44
CA ALA A 4 -20.45 -38.63 9.61
C ALA A 4 -21.10 -37.51 10.45
N GLY A 5 -21.73 -37.84 11.58
CA GLY A 5 -22.35 -36.87 12.47
C GLY A 5 -21.33 -36.01 13.21
N SER A 6 -20.21 -36.60 13.66
CA SER A 6 -19.11 -35.84 14.27
C SER A 6 -18.41 -34.95 13.24
N PHE A 7 -18.20 -35.45 12.01
CA PHE A 7 -17.67 -34.65 10.91
C PHE A 7 -18.53 -33.42 10.59
N LEU A 8 -19.86 -33.58 10.47
CA LEU A 8 -20.77 -32.47 10.18
C LEU A 8 -20.80 -31.43 11.30
N LEU A 9 -20.80 -31.85 12.56
CA LEU A 9 -20.74 -30.94 13.71
C LEU A 9 -19.41 -30.17 13.76
N LEU A 10 -18.29 -30.84 13.51
CA LEU A 10 -16.97 -30.21 13.43
C LEU A 10 -16.90 -29.20 12.29
N PHE A 11 -17.39 -29.58 11.10
CA PHE A 11 -17.45 -28.68 9.96
C PHE A 11 -18.34 -27.46 10.24
N ALA A 12 -19.51 -27.67 10.86
CA ALA A 12 -20.42 -26.59 11.22
C ALA A 12 -19.78 -25.58 12.19
N THR A 13 -19.04 -26.04 13.21
CA THR A 13 -18.39 -25.16 14.19
C THR A 13 -17.29 -24.26 13.62
N GLY A 14 -16.63 -24.65 12.52
CA GLY A 14 -15.65 -23.81 11.83
C GLY A 14 -16.23 -23.02 10.65
N ALA A 15 -17.06 -23.67 9.83
CA ALA A 15 -17.59 -23.09 8.60
C ALA A 15 -18.63 -21.99 8.89
N ILE A 16 -19.53 -22.19 9.86
CA ILE A 16 -20.58 -21.20 10.15
C ILE A 16 -19.96 -19.87 10.63
N PRO A 17 -19.04 -19.85 11.63
CA PRO A 17 -18.36 -18.61 12.02
C PRO A 17 -17.58 -17.96 10.89
N ALA A 18 -16.90 -18.75 10.05
CA ALA A 18 -16.17 -18.20 8.90
C ALA A 18 -17.13 -17.53 7.90
N VAL A 19 -18.27 -18.13 7.59
CA VAL A 19 -19.30 -17.55 6.71
C VAL A 19 -19.89 -16.28 7.33
N VAL A 20 -20.27 -16.30 8.61
CA VAL A 20 -20.77 -15.11 9.33
C VAL A 20 -19.72 -14.00 9.32
N GLY A 21 -18.45 -14.33 9.57
CA GLY A 21 -17.34 -13.40 9.50
C GLY A 21 -17.17 -12.80 8.10
N LEU A 22 -17.30 -13.61 7.04
CA LEU A 22 -17.28 -13.13 5.66
C LEU A 22 -18.43 -12.16 5.38
N VAL A 23 -19.64 -12.43 5.88
CA VAL A 23 -20.78 -11.51 5.75
C VAL A 23 -20.48 -10.18 6.46
N ILE A 24 -19.94 -10.22 7.68
CA ILE A 24 -19.53 -9.00 8.41
C ILE A 24 -18.50 -8.22 7.60
N VAL A 25 -17.50 -8.89 7.03
CA VAL A 25 -16.48 -8.27 6.17
C VAL A 25 -17.11 -7.69 4.90
N ALA A 26 -18.02 -8.41 4.25
CA ALA A 26 -18.69 -7.99 3.03
C ALA A 26 -19.54 -6.72 3.24
N ILE A 27 -20.18 -6.58 4.40
CA ILE A 27 -20.94 -5.37 4.79
C ILE A 27 -20.00 -4.23 5.19
N ALA A 28 -18.99 -4.53 6.01
CA ALA A 28 -18.08 -3.50 6.53
C ALA A 28 -17.17 -2.90 5.44
N ARG A 29 -16.75 -3.69 4.45
CA ARG A 29 -15.80 -3.29 3.41
C ARG A 29 -16.28 -2.13 2.51
N PRO A 30 -17.50 -2.11 1.96
CA PRO A 30 -17.99 -0.98 1.19
C PRO A 30 -18.17 0.26 2.08
N ILE A 31 -18.75 0.13 3.27
CA ILE A 31 -18.92 1.24 4.22
C ILE A 31 -17.56 1.86 4.56
N ALA A 32 -16.58 1.00 4.83
CA ALA A 32 -15.22 1.42 5.12
C ALA A 32 -14.61 2.22 3.96
N ARG A 33 -14.80 1.80 2.70
CA ARG A 33 -14.11 2.37 1.53
C ARG A 33 -14.90 3.47 0.80
N ARG A 34 -16.18 3.66 1.12
CA ARG A 34 -17.02 4.68 0.46
C ARG A 34 -16.44 6.08 0.67
N LEU A 35 -16.13 6.74 -0.45
CA LEU A 35 -15.85 8.17 -0.50
C LEU A 35 -17.18 8.92 -0.66
N PRO A 36 -17.32 10.09 -0.04
CA PRO A 36 -18.47 10.95 -0.29
C PRO A 36 -18.45 11.41 -1.74
N THR A 37 -19.63 11.53 -2.35
CA THR A 37 -19.77 12.06 -3.71
C THR A 37 -19.43 13.55 -3.72
N SER A 38 -18.61 13.99 -4.67
CA SER A 38 -18.37 15.41 -4.91
C SER A 38 -19.46 15.98 -5.83
N PRO A 39 -19.97 17.19 -5.59
CA PRO A 39 -20.89 17.85 -6.51
C PRO A 39 -20.22 18.27 -7.82
N ALA A 40 -18.88 18.38 -7.86
CA ALA A 40 -18.13 18.76 -9.06
C ALA A 40 -16.80 18.01 -9.16
N ALA A 41 -16.33 17.86 -10.40
CA ALA A 41 -14.97 17.41 -10.70
C ALA A 41 -13.97 18.52 -10.36
N GLU A 42 -12.97 18.22 -9.54
CA GLU A 42 -11.97 19.19 -9.07
C GLU A 42 -10.58 18.83 -9.58
N PHE A 43 -9.89 19.73 -10.29
CA PHE A 43 -8.53 19.45 -10.78
C PHE A 43 -7.46 19.58 -9.69
N VAL A 44 -7.63 20.53 -8.78
CA VAL A 44 -6.60 20.91 -7.81
C VAL A 44 -6.72 20.01 -6.57
N PRO A 45 -5.67 19.26 -6.20
CA PRO A 45 -5.70 18.51 -4.95
C PRO A 45 -5.92 19.44 -3.76
N PRO A 46 -6.67 19.00 -2.73
CA PRO A 46 -6.88 19.81 -1.55
C PRO A 46 -5.54 20.10 -0.83
N PRO A 47 -5.49 21.14 0.02
CA PRO A 47 -4.28 21.47 0.76
C PRO A 47 -3.93 20.35 1.74
N GLY A 48 -2.69 19.89 1.72
CA GLY A 48 -2.23 18.81 2.57
C GLY A 48 -1.16 17.96 1.91
N ASP A 49 -0.54 17.10 2.70
CA ASP A 49 0.44 16.14 2.19
C ASP A 49 -0.27 14.90 1.61
N LEU A 50 0.37 14.27 0.63
CA LEU A 50 -0.10 13.07 -0.04
C LEU A 50 -0.39 11.92 0.94
N ILE A 51 0.37 11.83 2.04
CA ILE A 51 0.13 10.88 3.12
C ILE A 51 -1.24 11.07 3.75
N MET A 52 -1.61 12.32 4.02
CA MET A 52 -2.91 12.66 4.58
C MET A 52 -4.04 12.36 3.59
N HIS A 53 -3.84 12.65 2.31
CA HIS A 53 -4.80 12.32 1.26
C HIS A 53 -5.01 10.80 1.13
N GLY A 54 -3.93 10.02 1.16
CA GLY A 54 -4.03 8.56 1.12
C GLY A 54 -4.69 7.96 2.35
N LEU A 55 -4.52 8.55 3.55
CA LEU A 55 -5.29 8.17 4.74
C LEU A 55 -6.78 8.48 4.57
N ALA A 56 -7.12 9.67 4.06
CA ALA A 56 -8.50 10.12 3.85
C ALA A 56 -9.26 9.26 2.82
N VAL A 57 -8.55 8.81 1.77
CA VAL A 57 -9.06 7.92 0.72
C VAL A 57 -8.96 6.43 1.11
N ARG A 58 -8.28 6.15 2.24
CA ARG A 58 -8.02 4.79 2.76
C ARG A 58 -7.22 3.90 1.82
N SER A 59 -6.26 4.50 1.13
CA SER A 59 -5.33 3.85 0.21
C SER A 59 -3.94 3.65 0.84
N GLU A 60 -3.88 3.37 2.15
CA GLU A 60 -2.64 3.17 2.92
C GLU A 60 -1.66 2.18 2.25
N ARG A 61 -2.18 1.11 1.62
CA ARG A 61 -1.36 0.11 0.91
C ARG A 61 -0.56 0.67 -0.27
N ARG A 62 -1.05 1.77 -0.84
CA ARG A 62 -0.51 2.41 -2.04
C ARG A 62 0.17 3.72 -1.72
N LEU A 63 0.14 4.12 -0.46
CA LEU A 63 0.70 5.37 0.03
C LEU A 63 2.21 5.44 -0.21
N VAL A 64 2.91 4.35 0.06
CA VAL A 64 4.36 4.26 -0.14
C VAL A 64 4.71 4.39 -1.62
N SER A 65 3.99 3.68 -2.49
CA SER A 65 4.17 3.77 -3.94
C SER A 65 3.91 5.20 -4.42
N ALA A 66 2.78 5.78 -4.04
CA ALA A 66 2.41 7.14 -4.42
C ALA A 66 3.40 8.18 -3.89
N ALA A 67 3.89 8.04 -2.66
CA ALA A 67 4.88 8.92 -2.05
C ALA A 67 6.23 8.83 -2.79
N ILE A 68 6.71 7.63 -3.09
CA ILE A 68 7.93 7.42 -3.87
C ILE A 68 7.78 8.01 -5.27
N THR A 69 6.65 7.77 -5.93
CA THR A 69 6.35 8.36 -7.24
C THR A 69 6.35 9.88 -7.16
N ARG A 70 5.70 10.49 -6.15
CA ARG A 70 5.73 11.95 -5.94
C ARG A 70 7.17 12.47 -5.79
N LEU A 71 7.98 11.80 -4.98
CA LEU A 71 9.36 12.20 -4.74
C LEU A 71 10.22 12.07 -6.00
N ALA A 72 10.04 10.98 -6.75
CA ALA A 72 10.74 10.75 -8.02
C ALA A 72 10.40 11.82 -9.07
N LEU A 73 9.12 12.16 -9.21
CA LEU A 73 8.66 13.19 -10.14
C LEU A 73 9.15 14.59 -9.77
N SER A 74 9.21 14.89 -8.47
CA SER A 74 9.79 16.14 -7.99
C SER A 74 11.32 16.19 -8.12
N GLY A 75 11.96 15.14 -8.63
CA GLY A 75 13.42 15.04 -8.77
C GLY A 75 14.17 14.93 -7.44
N ARG A 76 13.46 14.74 -6.32
CA ARG A 76 14.06 14.60 -4.97
C ARG A 76 14.65 13.22 -4.72
N VAL A 77 14.15 12.22 -5.45
CA VAL A 77 14.57 10.82 -5.32
C VAL A 77 14.85 10.25 -6.70
N ARG A 78 15.90 9.45 -6.81
CA ARG A 78 16.23 8.64 -7.99
C ARG A 78 15.93 7.18 -7.70
N VAL A 79 15.27 6.49 -8.63
CA VAL A 79 15.05 5.04 -8.55
C VAL A 79 16.24 4.34 -9.20
N LEU A 80 16.82 3.38 -8.48
CA LEU A 80 17.93 2.55 -8.92
C LEU A 80 17.41 1.12 -9.10
N ALA A 81 17.44 0.63 -10.33
CA ALA A 81 17.09 -0.75 -10.65
C ALA A 81 18.08 -1.29 -11.69
N PRO A 82 18.60 -2.52 -11.52
CA PRO A 82 19.41 -3.17 -12.53
C PRO A 82 18.54 -3.55 -13.74
N ARG A 83 19.18 -3.82 -14.88
CA ARG A 83 18.47 -4.25 -16.09
C ARG A 83 17.83 -5.61 -15.89
N GLY A 84 16.56 -5.73 -16.28
CA GLY A 84 15.78 -6.97 -16.25
C GLY A 84 14.71 -7.01 -15.15
N GLU A 85 13.83 -8.00 -15.21
CA GLU A 85 12.70 -8.14 -14.27
C GLU A 85 13.11 -8.54 -12.84
N HIS A 86 14.34 -9.04 -12.69
CA HIS A 86 14.82 -9.67 -11.47
C HIS A 86 16.05 -8.92 -10.94
N GLY A 87 15.90 -8.27 -9.78
CA GLY A 87 17.02 -7.61 -9.12
C GLY A 87 16.60 -6.75 -7.92
N PRO A 88 17.57 -6.21 -7.16
CA PRO A 88 17.29 -5.22 -6.13
C PRO A 88 16.74 -3.94 -6.74
N VAL A 89 15.74 -3.36 -6.09
CA VAL A 89 15.21 -2.03 -6.45
C VAL A 89 15.47 -1.14 -5.27
N ALA A 90 16.11 0.00 -5.51
CA ALA A 90 16.42 0.96 -4.48
C ALA A 90 16.01 2.36 -4.90
N ILE A 91 16.00 3.26 -3.94
CA ILE A 91 15.79 4.68 -4.13
C ILE A 91 16.92 5.44 -3.46
N GLU A 92 17.44 6.47 -4.12
CA GLU A 92 18.51 7.33 -3.66
C GLU A 92 17.96 8.74 -3.48
N ALA A 93 18.14 9.32 -2.29
CA ALA A 93 17.77 10.71 -2.05
C ALA A 93 18.79 11.64 -2.71
N ARG A 94 18.35 12.59 -3.54
CA ARG A 94 19.27 13.56 -4.17
C ARG A 94 19.66 14.65 -3.16
N PRO A 95 20.97 14.89 -2.91
CA PRO A 95 21.43 15.94 -2.03
C PRO A 95 20.97 17.33 -2.47
N GLY A 96 20.71 18.24 -1.52
CA GLY A 96 20.43 19.66 -1.81
C GLY A 96 19.05 19.97 -2.41
N THR A 97 18.13 19.00 -2.51
CA THR A 97 16.83 19.18 -3.16
C THR A 97 15.73 19.80 -2.29
N GLY A 98 16.07 20.32 -1.10
CA GLY A 98 15.10 20.92 -0.19
C GLY A 98 14.02 19.93 0.29
N LEU A 99 14.43 18.69 0.61
CA LEU A 99 13.54 17.68 1.18
C LEU A 99 12.87 18.23 2.45
N GLY A 100 11.54 18.25 2.46
CA GLY A 100 10.77 18.67 3.63
C GLY A 100 10.95 17.69 4.79
N PRO A 101 10.61 18.10 6.03
CA PRO A 101 10.76 17.25 7.22
C PRO A 101 10.03 15.91 7.12
N ASP A 102 8.83 15.90 6.54
CA ASP A 102 8.01 14.69 6.37
C ASP A 102 8.57 13.76 5.29
N ASP A 103 9.12 14.32 4.20
CA ASP A 103 9.77 13.54 3.13
C ASP A 103 11.04 12.87 3.66
N HIS A 104 11.84 13.63 4.41
CA HIS A 104 13.04 13.11 5.06
C HIS A 104 12.70 12.01 6.07
N PHE A 105 11.67 12.22 6.91
CA PHE A 105 11.22 11.21 7.85
C PHE A 105 10.69 9.95 7.15
N PHE A 106 9.98 10.09 6.04
CA PHE A 106 9.53 8.97 5.22
C PHE A 106 10.70 8.16 4.65
N LEU A 107 11.70 8.82 4.05
CA LEU A 107 12.88 8.14 3.50
C LEU A 107 13.70 7.44 4.60
N GLN A 108 13.89 8.09 5.75
CA GLN A 108 14.53 7.47 6.91
C GLN A 108 13.78 6.25 7.44
N THR A 109 12.45 6.21 7.27
CA THR A 109 11.62 5.06 7.67
C THR A 109 11.86 3.84 6.78
N LEU A 110 12.24 4.06 5.52
CA LEU A 110 12.58 2.99 4.58
C LEU A 110 14.00 2.44 4.81
N ARG A 111 14.85 3.18 5.53
CA ARG A 111 16.22 2.80 5.85
C ARG A 111 16.34 2.13 7.23
N PRO A 112 17.07 1.01 7.34
CA PRO A 112 17.41 0.46 8.66
C PRO A 112 18.35 1.43 9.39
N GLN A 113 17.96 1.90 10.57
CA GLN A 113 18.76 2.85 11.37
C GLN A 113 20.05 2.24 11.94
N ARG A 114 20.04 0.92 12.22
CA ARG A 114 21.19 0.17 12.72
C ARG A 114 21.23 -1.20 12.04
N MET A 115 22.36 -1.54 11.45
CA MET A 115 22.59 -2.82 10.79
C MET A 115 23.64 -3.62 11.55
N ARG A 116 23.40 -4.92 11.75
CA ARG A 116 24.42 -5.87 12.23
C ARG A 116 25.50 -6.08 11.15
N PRO A 117 26.71 -6.55 11.48
CA PRO A 117 27.78 -6.77 10.49
C PRO A 117 27.36 -7.65 9.29
N ARG A 118 26.60 -8.72 9.54
CA ARG A 118 26.04 -9.56 8.47
C ARG A 118 25.05 -8.82 7.56
N GLN A 119 24.29 -7.87 8.11
CA GLN A 119 23.36 -7.05 7.35
C GLN A 119 24.11 -5.99 6.54
N GLN A 120 25.13 -5.34 7.12
CA GLN A 120 25.99 -4.40 6.40
C GLN A 120 26.60 -5.06 5.15
N ARG A 121 27.16 -6.27 5.27
CA ARG A 121 27.70 -7.03 4.12
C ARG A 121 26.66 -7.28 3.03
N ARG A 122 25.43 -7.67 3.40
CA ARG A 122 24.32 -7.88 2.44
C ARG A 122 23.87 -6.58 1.79
N TYR A 123 23.88 -5.48 2.53
CA TYR A 123 23.53 -4.16 2.01
C TYR A 123 24.58 -3.66 1.02
N LEU A 124 25.87 -3.80 1.33
CA LEU A 124 26.97 -3.47 0.41
C LEU A 124 26.92 -4.34 -0.87
N ALA A 125 26.61 -5.63 -0.75
CA ALA A 125 26.40 -6.49 -1.92
C ALA A 125 25.23 -6.00 -2.79
N ALA A 126 24.12 -5.58 -2.18
CA ALA A 126 22.98 -5.02 -2.90
C ALA A 126 23.32 -3.69 -3.59
N LEU A 127 24.17 -2.85 -2.97
CA LEU A 127 24.69 -1.62 -3.58
C LEU A 127 25.52 -1.93 -4.82
N HIS A 128 26.39 -2.95 -4.72
CA HIS A 128 27.20 -3.39 -5.85
C HIS A 128 26.33 -3.85 -7.03
N GLU A 129 25.24 -4.58 -6.77
CA GLU A 129 24.28 -5.01 -7.79
C GLU A 129 23.55 -3.86 -8.51
N VAL A 130 23.33 -2.72 -7.83
CA VAL A 130 22.75 -1.51 -8.45
C VAL A 130 23.81 -0.56 -9.02
N GLY A 131 25.08 -0.99 -9.08
CA GLY A 131 26.19 -0.25 -9.68
C GLY A 131 26.90 0.73 -8.76
N ILE A 132 26.63 0.70 -7.45
CA ILE A 132 27.28 1.56 -6.46
C ILE A 132 28.33 0.74 -5.70
N ARG A 133 29.62 1.08 -5.87
CA ARG A 133 30.73 0.42 -5.18
C ARG A 133 31.16 1.22 -3.97
N VAL A 134 30.98 0.63 -2.78
CA VAL A 134 31.44 1.20 -1.51
C VAL A 134 32.05 0.07 -0.68
N GLU A 135 33.23 0.31 -0.11
CA GLU A 135 33.93 -0.70 0.70
C GLU A 135 33.40 -0.77 2.13
N ARG A 136 32.98 0.38 2.68
CA ARG A 136 32.54 0.54 4.06
C ARG A 136 31.09 1.01 4.11
N TYR A 137 30.38 0.60 5.16
CA TYR A 137 28.98 0.99 5.33
C TYR A 137 28.84 2.48 5.70
N GLU A 138 29.84 3.03 6.40
CA GLU A 138 29.88 4.42 6.84
C GLU A 138 29.91 5.40 5.66
N ASP A 139 30.53 4.99 4.55
CA ASP A 139 30.67 5.80 3.34
C ASP A 139 29.51 5.59 2.35
N ALA A 140 28.53 4.75 2.72
CA ALA A 140 27.43 4.41 1.82
C ALA A 140 26.47 5.61 1.61
N PRO A 141 26.07 5.89 0.36
CA PRO A 141 25.11 6.97 0.06
C PRO A 141 23.74 6.68 0.68
N ASP A 142 22.88 7.71 0.72
CA ASP A 142 21.52 7.59 1.28
C ASP A 142 20.57 6.85 0.33
N VAL A 143 20.77 5.53 0.29
CA VAL A 143 20.06 4.58 -0.56
C VAL A 143 19.16 3.69 0.29
N SER A 144 17.89 3.61 -0.09
CA SER A 144 16.89 2.74 0.55
C SER A 144 16.43 1.67 -0.42
N PHE A 145 16.72 0.40 -0.12
CA PHE A 145 16.28 -0.72 -0.95
C PHE A 145 14.82 -1.06 -0.68
N LEU A 146 13.98 -1.07 -1.71
CA LEU A 146 12.58 -1.51 -1.65
C LEU A 146 12.45 -3.03 -1.93
N ARG A 147 13.35 -3.58 -2.75
CA ARG A 147 13.41 -4.99 -3.14
C ARG A 147 14.86 -5.48 -3.07
N GLY A 148 15.04 -6.78 -2.82
CA GLY A 148 16.35 -7.44 -2.87
C GLY A 148 16.99 -7.63 -1.49
N PRO A 149 18.24 -8.15 -1.47
CA PRO A 149 18.94 -8.53 -0.25
C PRO A 149 19.17 -7.37 0.73
N GLY A 150 19.24 -6.13 0.22
CA GLY A 150 19.39 -4.90 1.01
C GLY A 150 18.10 -4.32 1.59
N ALA A 151 16.91 -4.83 1.22
CA ALA A 151 15.63 -4.22 1.62
C ALA A 151 15.22 -4.53 3.07
N PHE A 152 15.80 -5.55 3.70
CA PHE A 152 15.50 -5.97 5.08
C PHE A 152 14.01 -5.85 5.46
N ARG A 153 13.12 -6.42 4.64
CA ARG A 153 11.65 -6.21 4.66
C ARG A 153 11.01 -6.28 6.06
N ARG A 154 11.53 -7.13 6.96
CA ARG A 154 11.02 -7.23 8.34
C ARG A 154 11.19 -5.93 9.13
N ILE A 155 12.31 -5.23 8.96
CA ILE A 155 12.61 -3.96 9.64
C ILE A 155 11.75 -2.86 9.04
N GLN A 156 11.75 -2.72 7.71
CA GLN A 156 10.92 -1.75 6.98
C GLN A 156 9.44 -1.87 7.33
N ARG A 157 8.93 -3.11 7.44
CA ARG A 157 7.52 -3.34 7.84
C ARG A 157 7.20 -2.70 9.18
N ARG A 158 8.04 -2.90 10.20
CA ARG A 158 7.82 -2.34 11.54
C ARG A 158 7.94 -0.82 11.55
N GLN A 159 8.92 -0.27 10.83
CA GLN A 159 9.11 1.18 10.74
C GLN A 159 7.94 1.83 9.98
N LEU A 160 7.54 1.25 8.84
CA LEU A 160 6.43 1.73 8.02
C LEU A 160 5.09 1.65 8.75
N SER A 161 4.82 0.58 9.50
CA SER A 161 3.61 0.51 10.32
C SER A 161 3.59 1.63 11.37
N ALA A 162 4.71 1.86 12.04
CA ALA A 162 4.83 2.94 13.02
C ALA A 162 4.68 4.33 12.37
N TYR A 163 5.22 4.52 11.16
CA TYR A 163 5.04 5.74 10.37
C TYR A 163 3.57 6.00 10.04
N ILE A 164 2.86 4.98 9.53
CA ILE A 164 1.43 5.09 9.21
C ILE A 164 0.60 5.35 10.48
N ASP A 165 0.92 4.70 11.59
CA ASP A 165 0.23 4.92 12.87
C ASP A 165 0.47 6.34 13.41
N ARG A 166 1.68 6.89 13.24
CA ARG A 166 1.97 8.30 13.55
C ARG A 166 1.21 9.25 12.63
N ALA A 167 1.17 8.97 11.34
CA ALA A 167 0.40 9.76 10.38
C ALA A 167 -1.10 9.75 10.72
N ARG A 168 -1.65 8.60 11.10
CA ARG A 168 -3.03 8.47 11.58
C ARG A 168 -3.27 9.24 12.89
N SER A 169 -2.29 9.24 13.80
CA SER A 169 -2.36 10.00 15.05
C SER A 169 -2.33 11.51 14.79
N ARG A 170 -1.48 11.95 13.86
CA ARG A 170 -1.43 13.34 13.37
C ARG A 170 -2.73 13.74 12.70
N ALA A 171 -3.35 12.84 11.92
CA ALA A 171 -4.67 13.07 11.34
C ALA A 171 -5.77 13.24 12.39
N LYS A 172 -5.65 12.55 13.53
CA LYS A 172 -6.57 12.74 14.66
C LYS A 172 -6.32 14.06 15.41
N SER A 173 -5.05 14.42 15.63
CA SER A 173 -4.71 15.66 16.35
C SER A 173 -4.96 16.91 15.52
N SER A 174 -4.85 16.83 14.20
CA SER A 174 -5.16 17.91 13.25
C SER A 174 -6.66 18.10 13.00
N GLY A 175 -7.52 17.40 13.76
CA GLY A 175 -8.97 17.58 13.65
C GLY A 175 -9.59 16.93 12.42
N ILE A 176 -8.88 16.16 11.59
CA ILE A 176 -9.44 15.52 10.38
C ILE A 176 -10.26 14.26 10.72
N ALA A 177 -9.86 13.53 11.77
CA ALA A 177 -10.55 12.32 12.22
C ALA A 177 -10.82 12.34 13.73
N ARG A 178 -11.99 11.85 14.16
CA ARG A 178 -12.33 11.75 15.59
C ARG A 178 -11.47 10.69 16.29
N ARG A 179 -11.08 10.95 17.55
CA ARG A 179 -10.22 10.08 18.37
C ARG A 179 -10.84 8.70 18.64
N THR A 180 -12.16 8.65 18.80
CA THR A 180 -12.89 7.43 19.17
C THR A 180 -13.35 6.67 17.93
N SER A 181 -12.81 5.46 17.73
CA SER A 181 -13.49 4.45 16.92
C SER A 181 -12.87 3.09 17.18
N GLY A 182 -13.37 2.41 18.21
CA GLY A 182 -13.41 0.95 18.16
C GLY A 182 -14.52 0.61 17.16
N SER A 183 -14.18 -0.06 16.06
CA SER A 183 -15.18 -0.38 15.04
C SER A 183 -15.92 -1.65 15.44
N VAL A 184 -17.25 -1.58 15.52
CA VAL A 184 -18.12 -2.67 15.98
C VAL A 184 -17.83 -3.97 15.24
N HIS A 185 -17.59 -3.91 13.92
CA HIS A 185 -17.26 -5.09 13.12
C HIS A 185 -15.97 -5.78 13.58
N LEU A 186 -14.96 -5.04 14.03
CA LEU A 186 -13.71 -5.61 14.53
C LEU A 186 -13.92 -6.32 15.86
N TYR A 187 -14.76 -5.76 16.75
CA TYR A 187 -15.13 -6.40 18.00
C TYR A 187 -15.91 -7.69 17.76
N LEU A 188 -16.91 -7.65 16.87
CA LEU A 188 -17.70 -8.83 16.50
C LEU A 188 -16.81 -9.93 15.90
N LEU A 189 -15.91 -9.57 14.99
CA LEU A 189 -14.97 -10.52 14.39
C LEU A 189 -14.00 -11.12 15.41
N SER A 190 -13.48 -10.31 16.34
CA SER A 190 -12.60 -10.81 17.41
C SER A 190 -13.34 -11.72 18.39
N LEU A 191 -14.60 -11.40 18.74
CA LEU A 191 -15.45 -12.25 19.57
C LEU A 191 -15.75 -13.57 18.86
N LEU A 192 -16.09 -13.52 17.57
CA LEU A 192 -16.38 -14.69 16.76
C LEU A 192 -15.14 -15.59 16.60
N PHE A 193 -13.96 -15.01 16.44
CA PHE A 193 -12.69 -15.74 16.43
C PHE A 193 -12.42 -16.41 17.78
N LEU A 194 -12.61 -15.69 18.89
CA LEU A 194 -12.43 -16.25 20.23
C LEU A 194 -13.38 -17.41 20.48
N ALA A 195 -14.67 -17.26 20.16
CA ALA A 195 -15.66 -18.32 20.27
C ALA A 195 -15.30 -19.55 19.41
N SER A 196 -14.84 -19.31 18.18
CA SER A 196 -14.40 -20.38 17.27
C SER A 196 -13.17 -21.11 17.82
N ALA A 197 -12.21 -20.39 18.39
CA ALA A 197 -11.00 -20.98 18.98
C ALA A 197 -11.31 -21.80 20.23
N VAL A 198 -12.21 -21.32 21.10
CA VAL A 198 -12.66 -22.07 22.28
C VAL A 198 -13.42 -23.32 21.87
N ALA A 199 -14.37 -23.21 20.93
CA ALA A 199 -15.11 -24.35 20.42
C ALA A 199 -14.18 -25.39 19.76
N ALA A 200 -13.21 -24.93 18.95
CA ALA A 200 -12.20 -25.79 18.33
C ALA A 200 -11.34 -26.52 19.38
N LEU A 201 -10.94 -25.83 20.44
CA LEU A 201 -10.18 -26.43 21.54
C LEU A 201 -10.99 -27.52 22.27
N LEU A 202 -12.23 -27.22 22.65
CA LEU A 202 -13.11 -28.19 23.31
C LEU A 202 -13.38 -29.41 22.42
N MET A 203 -13.59 -29.18 21.12
CA MET A 203 -13.78 -30.24 20.14
C MET A 203 -12.52 -31.10 19.96
N ALA A 204 -11.34 -30.49 19.92
CA ALA A 204 -10.08 -31.22 19.83
C ALA A 204 -9.86 -32.12 21.05
N ILE A 205 -10.12 -31.60 22.26
CA ILE A 205 -10.04 -32.37 23.52
C ILE A 205 -11.05 -33.52 23.50
N GLY A 206 -12.32 -33.24 23.19
CA GLY A 206 -13.36 -34.26 23.12
C GLY A 206 -13.02 -35.34 22.08
N SER A 207 -12.42 -34.96 20.96
CA SER A 207 -12.02 -35.88 19.90
C SER A 207 -10.86 -36.79 20.31
N MET A 208 -9.87 -36.26 21.06
CA MET A 208 -8.80 -37.07 21.63
C MET A 208 -9.33 -38.08 22.65
N VAL A 209 -10.27 -37.68 23.51
CA VAL A 209 -10.87 -38.57 24.52
C VAL A 209 -11.72 -39.68 23.87
N ASN A 210 -12.44 -39.36 22.80
CA ASN A 210 -13.36 -40.31 22.14
C ASN A 210 -12.73 -41.06 20.95
N GLY A 211 -11.44 -40.86 20.65
CA GLY A 211 -10.75 -41.52 19.53
C GLY A 211 -11.23 -41.07 18.13
N VAL A 212 -11.88 -39.92 18.01
CA VAL A 212 -12.41 -39.41 16.73
C VAL A 212 -11.35 -38.57 16.02
N THR A 213 -10.86 -39.02 14.88
CA THR A 213 -9.75 -38.36 14.16
C THR A 213 -10.11 -36.99 13.58
N TRP A 214 -11.36 -36.81 13.13
CA TRP A 214 -11.79 -35.60 12.44
C TRP A 214 -11.70 -34.33 13.27
N GLY A 215 -11.81 -34.39 14.59
CA GLY A 215 -11.74 -33.18 15.40
C GLY A 215 -10.33 -32.67 15.63
N VAL A 216 -9.32 -33.52 15.49
CA VAL A 216 -7.91 -33.09 15.53
C VAL A 216 -7.54 -32.29 14.28
N ILE A 217 -8.19 -32.58 13.14
CA ILE A 217 -7.94 -31.91 11.85
C ILE A 217 -8.92 -30.76 11.60
N GLY A 218 -10.20 -30.95 11.89
CA GLY A 218 -11.25 -29.97 11.65
C GLY A 218 -11.14 -28.73 12.53
N ALA A 219 -10.75 -28.89 13.80
CA ALA A 219 -10.57 -27.79 14.75
C ALA A 219 -9.52 -26.76 14.27
N PRO A 220 -8.26 -27.13 13.93
CA PRO A 220 -7.28 -26.17 13.44
C PRO A 220 -7.66 -25.57 12.08
N LEU A 221 -8.33 -26.33 11.21
CA LEU A 221 -8.83 -25.80 9.92
C LEU A 221 -9.90 -24.73 10.12
N GLY A 222 -10.84 -24.92 11.05
CA GLY A 222 -11.85 -23.93 11.39
C GLY A 222 -11.23 -22.64 11.94
N VAL A 223 -10.25 -22.77 12.85
CA VAL A 223 -9.50 -21.62 13.38
C VAL A 223 -8.70 -20.92 12.27
N ALA A 224 -8.05 -21.67 11.38
CA ALA A 224 -7.31 -21.12 10.25
C ALA A 224 -8.22 -20.38 9.27
N ALA A 225 -9.41 -20.93 8.97
CA ALA A 225 -10.43 -20.27 8.14
C ALA A 225 -10.89 -18.95 8.79
N MET A 226 -11.18 -18.95 10.09
CA MET A 226 -11.59 -17.74 10.79
C MET A 226 -10.45 -16.71 10.88
N PHE A 227 -9.20 -17.17 11.06
CA PHE A 227 -8.02 -16.32 10.98
C PHE A 227 -7.87 -15.68 9.59
N TRP A 228 -8.09 -16.45 8.53
CA TRP A 228 -8.10 -15.93 7.17
C TRP A 228 -9.17 -14.86 6.98
N VAL A 229 -10.39 -15.06 7.49
CA VAL A 229 -11.46 -14.04 7.46
C VAL A 229 -11.03 -12.75 8.16
N LEU A 230 -10.32 -12.83 9.29
CA LEU A 230 -9.78 -11.66 9.97
C LEU A 230 -8.78 -10.88 9.11
N THR A 231 -7.94 -11.56 8.32
CA THR A 231 -6.99 -10.88 7.40
C THR A 231 -7.70 -10.11 6.29
N LEU A 232 -8.94 -10.49 5.94
CA LEU A 232 -9.76 -9.79 4.95
C LEU A 232 -10.49 -8.56 5.52
N SER A 233 -10.53 -8.42 6.85
CA SER A 233 -11.26 -7.36 7.53
C SER A 233 -10.73 -5.97 7.14
N PRO A 234 -11.60 -5.02 6.78
CA PRO A 234 -11.16 -3.65 6.52
C PRO A 234 -10.63 -3.01 7.81
N PRO A 235 -9.68 -2.04 7.70
CA PRO A 235 -9.19 -1.30 8.87
C PRO A 235 -10.35 -0.61 9.61
N PRO A 236 -10.12 -0.13 10.85
CA PRO A 236 -11.13 0.58 11.62
C PRO A 236 -11.86 1.63 10.79
N ILE A 237 -13.19 1.65 10.86
CA ILE A 237 -14.02 2.66 10.23
C ILE A 237 -13.69 3.99 10.92
N MET A 238 -13.03 4.88 10.20
CA MET A 238 -12.72 6.22 10.70
C MET A 238 -13.98 7.08 10.64
N ARG A 239 -14.28 7.75 11.76
CA ARG A 239 -15.29 8.81 11.80
C ARG A 239 -14.59 10.13 11.53
N PHE A 240 -14.80 10.68 10.33
CA PHE A 240 -14.21 11.95 9.92
C PHE A 240 -14.99 13.12 10.54
N THR A 241 -14.28 14.20 10.83
CA THR A 241 -14.88 15.49 11.21
C THR A 241 -15.48 16.19 9.98
N PRO A 242 -16.23 17.30 10.14
CA PRO A 242 -16.71 18.06 8.99
C PRO A 242 -15.61 18.47 8.01
N GLU A 243 -14.47 18.95 8.52
CA GLU A 243 -13.27 19.29 7.74
C GLU A 243 -12.71 18.06 7.01
N GLY A 244 -12.61 16.92 7.70
CA GLY A 244 -12.17 15.68 7.10
C GLY A 244 -13.14 15.16 6.02
N GLN A 245 -14.44 15.41 6.15
CA GLN A 245 -15.41 15.06 5.11
C GLN A 245 -15.29 15.98 3.89
N GLN A 246 -15.08 17.28 4.09
CA GLN A 246 -14.83 18.22 2.99
C GLN A 246 -13.58 17.82 2.20
N MET A 247 -12.48 17.50 2.88
CA MET A 247 -11.26 16.97 2.25
C MET A 247 -11.55 15.74 1.39
N ARG A 248 -12.34 14.78 1.92
CA ARG A 248 -12.70 13.56 1.20
C ARG A 248 -13.63 13.82 0.02
N GLN A 249 -14.51 14.82 0.10
CA GLN A 249 -15.34 15.25 -1.02
C GLN A 249 -14.46 15.81 -2.14
N ARG A 250 -13.55 16.73 -1.84
CA ARG A 250 -12.58 17.26 -2.82
C ARG A 250 -11.75 16.16 -3.47
N LEU A 251 -11.25 15.20 -2.68
CA LEU A 251 -10.53 14.03 -3.21
C LEU A 251 -11.41 13.13 -4.07
N SER A 252 -12.72 13.03 -3.80
CA SER A 252 -13.64 12.36 -4.73
C SER A 252 -13.76 13.16 -6.03
N GLY A 253 -13.91 14.48 -5.96
CA GLY A 253 -13.96 15.35 -7.13
C GLY A 253 -12.71 15.22 -7.99
N LEU A 254 -11.53 15.14 -7.37
CA LEU A 254 -10.26 14.87 -8.05
C LEU A 254 -10.23 13.50 -8.71
N ARG A 255 -10.66 12.46 -8.01
CA ARG A 255 -10.74 11.11 -8.59
C ARG A 255 -11.65 11.08 -9.81
N ASP A 256 -12.79 11.75 -9.72
CA ASP A 256 -13.81 11.75 -10.76
C ASP A 256 -13.35 12.61 -11.96
N TYR A 257 -12.68 13.75 -11.72
CA TYR A 257 -11.95 14.52 -12.75
C TYR A 257 -10.91 13.66 -13.46
N MET A 258 -10.04 12.97 -12.71
CA MET A 258 -8.97 12.14 -13.26
C MET A 258 -9.50 10.98 -14.11
N ARG A 259 -10.68 10.47 -13.76
CA ARG A 259 -11.33 9.39 -14.50
C ARG A 259 -11.99 9.90 -15.78
N LEU A 260 -12.70 11.02 -15.72
CA LEU A 260 -13.48 11.52 -16.85
C LEU A 260 -12.67 12.46 -17.74
N ALA A 261 -12.18 13.55 -17.17
CA ALA A 261 -11.58 14.64 -17.93
C ALA A 261 -10.14 14.34 -18.33
N GLU A 262 -9.33 13.77 -17.43
CA GLU A 262 -7.90 13.57 -17.72
C GLU A 262 -7.64 12.39 -18.66
N GLN A 263 -8.46 11.33 -18.59
CA GLN A 263 -8.39 10.22 -19.55
C GLN A 263 -8.71 10.70 -20.97
N ASP A 264 -9.80 11.44 -21.15
CA ASP A 264 -10.17 11.99 -22.46
C ASP A 264 -9.16 13.03 -22.95
N ARG A 265 -8.64 13.87 -22.05
CA ARG A 265 -7.60 14.85 -22.37
C ARG A 265 -6.30 14.19 -22.83
N MET A 266 -5.88 13.08 -22.21
CA MET A 266 -4.69 12.32 -22.64
C MET A 266 -4.88 11.76 -24.05
N ARG A 267 -6.08 11.27 -24.38
CA ARG A 267 -6.39 10.81 -25.75
C ARG A 267 -6.32 11.97 -26.77
N ILE A 268 -6.81 13.15 -26.43
CA ILE A 268 -6.91 14.30 -27.35
C ILE A 268 -5.57 15.04 -27.49
N LEU A 269 -4.92 15.42 -26.38
CA LEU A 269 -3.69 16.21 -26.39
C LEU A 269 -2.45 15.41 -26.75
N GLN A 270 -2.57 14.10 -26.91
CA GLN A 270 -1.47 13.24 -27.39
C GLN A 270 -1.76 12.68 -28.78
N SER A 271 -2.76 13.25 -29.45
CA SER A 271 -2.88 13.12 -30.89
C SER A 271 -1.65 13.74 -31.57
N PRO A 272 -1.18 13.19 -32.71
CA PRO A 272 0.09 13.56 -33.33
C PRO A 272 0.25 15.07 -33.57
N GLN A 273 -0.86 15.81 -33.73
CA GLN A 273 -0.91 17.22 -34.11
C GLN A 273 -1.08 18.20 -32.93
N GLY A 274 -1.43 17.74 -31.71
CA GLY A 274 -1.91 18.62 -30.62
C GLY A 274 -1.06 18.70 -29.34
N ALA A 275 0.08 18.02 -29.28
CA ALA A 275 0.87 17.90 -28.06
C ALA A 275 1.72 19.13 -27.73
N LEU A 276 1.62 19.62 -26.49
CA LEU A 276 2.63 20.48 -25.87
C LEU A 276 3.89 19.65 -25.60
N ARG A 277 4.91 19.82 -26.45
CA ARG A 277 6.17 19.07 -26.45
C ARG A 277 7.24 19.86 -25.67
N THR A 278 8.02 19.18 -24.83
CA THR A 278 9.31 19.72 -24.34
C THR A 278 10.35 19.31 -25.38
N PRO A 279 11.27 20.19 -25.82
CA PRO A 279 12.17 19.90 -26.94
C PRO A 279 12.91 18.56 -26.75
N ALA A 280 12.84 17.75 -27.80
CA ALA A 280 13.38 16.40 -27.84
C ALA A 280 14.83 16.29 -27.34
N GLY A 281 15.04 15.29 -26.50
CA GLY A 281 16.36 14.89 -25.98
C GLY A 281 16.59 15.26 -24.52
N GLU A 282 15.81 16.17 -23.93
CA GLU A 282 15.94 16.48 -22.51
C GLU A 282 14.98 15.64 -21.64
N LEU A 283 15.54 14.68 -20.91
CA LEU A 283 14.77 13.87 -19.98
C LEU A 283 14.17 14.75 -18.86
N THR A 284 12.85 14.65 -18.65
CA THR A 284 12.19 15.26 -17.47
C THR A 284 12.90 14.80 -16.19
N PRO A 285 12.85 15.59 -15.09
CA PRO A 285 13.44 15.20 -13.81
C PRO A 285 13.01 13.79 -13.37
N GLY A 286 11.74 13.42 -13.61
CA GLY A 286 11.21 12.07 -13.37
C GLY A 286 11.81 11.01 -14.31
N GLY A 287 11.94 11.29 -15.61
CA GLY A 287 12.57 10.39 -16.57
C GLY A 287 14.03 10.07 -16.26
N ARG A 288 14.81 11.08 -15.85
CA ARG A 288 16.19 10.88 -15.35
C ARG A 288 16.23 10.05 -14.08
N ALA A 289 15.29 10.31 -13.17
CA ALA A 289 15.18 9.59 -11.91
C ALA A 289 14.80 8.11 -12.10
N LEU A 290 14.09 7.76 -13.17
CA LEU A 290 13.67 6.39 -13.50
C LEU A 290 14.68 5.62 -14.36
N GLY A 291 15.85 6.20 -14.64
CA GLY A 291 16.90 5.54 -15.40
C GLY A 291 16.65 5.45 -16.91
N LEU A 292 15.74 6.27 -17.44
CA LEU A 292 15.51 6.37 -18.88
C LEU A 292 16.75 7.02 -19.53
N ARG A 293 17.09 6.59 -20.75
CA ARG A 293 18.18 7.18 -21.52
C ARG A 293 17.64 8.28 -22.44
N PRO A 294 18.39 9.37 -22.67
CA PRO A 294 18.12 10.23 -23.80
C PRO A 294 18.43 9.39 -25.05
N GLU A 295 17.43 9.10 -25.88
CA GLU A 295 17.68 8.56 -27.21
C GLU A 295 18.18 9.70 -28.10
N PRO A 296 19.23 9.47 -28.93
CA PRO A 296 19.70 10.48 -29.86
C PRO A 296 18.60 10.79 -30.88
N THR A 297 18.43 12.08 -31.10
CA THR A 297 17.71 12.73 -32.21
C THR A 297 17.78 11.90 -33.48
N ALA A 298 16.68 11.22 -33.82
CA ALA A 298 16.50 10.74 -35.17
C ALA A 298 16.63 11.94 -36.14
N GLY A 299 17.31 11.74 -37.27
CA GLY A 299 17.57 12.81 -38.25
C GLY A 299 16.32 13.44 -38.87
N ASP A 300 15.14 12.88 -38.61
CA ASP A 300 13.85 13.35 -39.09
C ASP A 300 12.94 13.80 -37.93
N ALA A 301 12.30 14.96 -38.12
CA ALA A 301 11.39 15.58 -37.15
C ALA A 301 10.21 14.66 -36.73
N VAL A 302 9.85 13.67 -37.55
CA VAL A 302 8.79 12.69 -37.28
C VAL A 302 9.23 11.63 -36.27
N ALA A 303 10.48 11.17 -36.31
CA ALA A 303 11.00 10.21 -35.34
C ALA A 303 11.45 10.89 -34.03
N GLN A 304 11.83 12.17 -34.11
CA GLN A 304 12.06 13.01 -32.94
C GLN A 304 10.74 13.37 -32.22
N SER A 305 9.64 13.44 -32.97
CA SER A 305 8.27 13.60 -32.47
C SER A 305 7.77 12.46 -31.58
N ASP A 306 8.28 11.24 -31.78
CA ASP A 306 7.93 10.07 -30.95
C ASP A 306 8.62 10.07 -29.57
N LEU A 307 9.63 10.96 -29.38
CA LEU A 307 10.44 11.06 -28.15
C LEU A 307 10.07 12.26 -27.25
N ASP A 308 9.20 13.15 -27.72
CA ASP A 308 8.75 14.32 -26.97
C ASP A 308 7.83 13.89 -25.81
N ARG A 309 8.13 14.27 -24.57
CA ARG A 309 7.39 13.80 -23.37
C ARG A 309 6.68 14.90 -22.56
N PHE A 310 5.57 14.48 -21.96
CA PHE A 310 4.40 15.25 -21.55
C PHE A 310 4.43 15.73 -20.09
N VAL A 311 4.49 17.05 -19.88
CA VAL A 311 4.73 17.67 -18.55
C VAL A 311 3.50 17.66 -17.63
N LEU A 312 2.27 17.62 -18.17
CA LEU A 312 1.06 17.80 -17.36
C LEU A 312 0.51 16.52 -16.70
N VAL A 313 0.91 15.33 -17.17
CA VAL A 313 0.42 14.03 -16.63
C VAL A 313 1.17 13.61 -15.35
N GLU A 314 2.41 14.07 -15.20
CA GLU A 314 3.30 13.64 -14.12
C GLU A 314 2.73 13.97 -12.74
N ARG A 315 2.20 15.19 -12.52
CA ARG A 315 1.74 15.64 -11.18
C ARG A 315 0.57 14.82 -10.61
N LEU A 316 -0.24 14.19 -11.47
CA LEU A 316 -1.40 13.39 -11.06
C LEU A 316 -1.11 11.90 -10.88
N LEU A 317 0.04 11.40 -11.35
CA LEU A 317 0.43 10.00 -11.20
C LEU A 317 0.37 9.47 -9.75
N PRO A 318 0.83 10.22 -8.72
CA PRO A 318 0.68 9.78 -7.34
C PRO A 318 -0.78 9.53 -6.96
N TYR A 319 -1.70 10.37 -7.43
CA TYR A 319 -3.13 10.24 -7.18
C TYR A 319 -3.77 9.10 -7.98
N ALA A 320 -3.34 8.85 -9.22
CA ALA A 320 -3.77 7.70 -10.00
C ALA A 320 -3.48 6.39 -9.25
N ILE A 321 -2.31 6.30 -8.62
CA ILE A 321 -1.92 5.18 -7.76
C ILE A 321 -2.83 5.09 -6.52
N LEU A 322 -3.06 6.22 -5.82
CA LEU A 322 -3.92 6.27 -4.64
C LEU A 322 -5.37 5.84 -4.96
N PHE A 323 -5.91 6.26 -6.10
CA PHE A 323 -7.29 6.00 -6.53
C PHE A 323 -7.50 4.68 -7.26
N ARG A 324 -6.44 3.96 -7.58
CA ARG A 324 -6.46 2.70 -8.34
C ARG A 324 -6.78 2.82 -9.83
N GLN A 325 -6.40 3.94 -10.43
CA GLN A 325 -6.57 4.20 -11.85
C GLN A 325 -5.28 3.94 -12.66
N GLU A 326 -4.24 3.37 -12.04
CA GLU A 326 -2.93 3.15 -12.67
C GLU A 326 -3.02 2.27 -13.91
N ARG A 327 -3.91 1.26 -13.91
CA ARG A 327 -4.04 0.33 -15.04
C ARG A 327 -4.73 0.96 -16.24
N GLU A 328 -5.68 1.86 -15.99
CA GLU A 328 -6.37 2.59 -17.05
C GLU A 328 -5.39 3.59 -17.68
N TRP A 329 -4.66 4.33 -16.85
CA TRP A 329 -3.63 5.25 -17.30
C TRP A 329 -2.48 4.54 -18.03
N GLN A 330 -2.06 3.37 -17.54
CA GLN A 330 -1.06 2.52 -18.21
C GLN A 330 -1.49 2.11 -19.60
N ARG A 331 -2.75 1.66 -19.77
CA ARG A 331 -3.28 1.26 -21.07
C ARG A 331 -3.28 2.42 -22.06
N GLU A 332 -3.66 3.61 -21.61
CA GLU A 332 -3.62 4.81 -22.45
C GLU A 332 -2.18 5.16 -22.85
N PHE A 333 -1.20 5.07 -21.95
CA PHE A 333 0.22 5.29 -22.28
C PHE A 333 0.78 4.26 -23.27
N GLU A 334 0.45 2.98 -23.10
CA GLU A 334 0.86 1.90 -24.00
C GLU A 334 0.27 2.11 -25.40
N HIS A 335 -0.97 2.58 -25.49
CA HIS A 335 -1.64 2.88 -26.76
C HIS A 335 -1.01 4.08 -27.51
N LEU A 336 -0.45 5.03 -26.76
CA LEU A 336 0.15 6.26 -27.28
C LEU A 336 1.66 6.10 -27.63
N GLY A 337 2.20 4.88 -27.67
CA GLY A 337 3.59 4.60 -28.07
C GLY A 337 4.66 4.97 -27.03
N GLY A 338 4.28 5.54 -25.89
CA GLY A 338 5.18 6.09 -24.90
C GLY A 338 5.41 5.20 -23.67
N ALA A 339 6.57 4.55 -23.64
CA ALA A 339 7.27 4.03 -22.45
C ALA A 339 6.87 2.67 -21.85
N VAL A 340 7.28 1.63 -22.57
CA VAL A 340 7.42 0.25 -22.07
C VAL A 340 8.25 0.21 -20.76
N ASP A 341 9.33 0.99 -20.63
CA ASP A 341 10.22 0.98 -19.46
C ASP A 341 9.62 1.61 -18.17
N PHE A 342 8.81 2.67 -18.30
CA PHE A 342 8.11 3.26 -17.15
C PHE A 342 7.08 2.27 -16.59
N SER A 343 6.38 1.57 -17.48
CA SER A 343 5.36 0.59 -17.13
C SER A 343 5.95 -0.58 -16.32
N GLN A 344 7.13 -1.07 -16.70
CA GLN A 344 7.81 -2.19 -16.05
C GLN A 344 8.30 -1.80 -14.66
N ASN A 345 8.96 -0.65 -14.52
CA ASN A 345 9.47 -0.17 -13.23
C ASN A 345 8.35 0.12 -12.23
N MET A 346 7.24 0.72 -12.68
CA MET A 346 6.06 0.97 -11.83
C MET A 346 5.35 -0.33 -11.41
N ARG A 347 5.29 -1.33 -12.30
CA ARG A 347 4.72 -2.66 -11.98
C ARG A 347 5.58 -3.39 -10.95
N VAL A 348 6.89 -3.30 -11.06
CA VAL A 348 7.83 -3.89 -10.07
C VAL A 348 7.71 -3.19 -8.71
N LEU A 349 7.60 -1.86 -8.68
CA LEU A 349 7.33 -1.08 -7.46
C LEU A 349 5.98 -1.46 -6.81
N GLY A 350 4.92 -1.57 -7.61
CA GLY A 350 3.58 -1.92 -7.13
C GLY A 350 3.53 -3.32 -6.51
N THR A 351 4.03 -4.34 -7.23
CA THR A 351 4.01 -5.74 -6.76
C THR A 351 4.86 -5.98 -5.51
N THR A 352 6.01 -5.31 -5.41
CA THR A 352 6.87 -5.45 -4.22
C THR A 352 6.28 -4.79 -2.99
N LEU A 353 5.70 -3.61 -3.15
CA LEU A 353 5.05 -2.88 -2.06
C LEU A 353 3.75 -3.57 -1.63
N GLU A 354 3.01 -4.18 -2.57
CA GLU A 354 1.85 -5.01 -2.26
C GLU A 354 2.23 -6.22 -1.38
N GLY A 355 3.34 -6.90 -1.68
CA GLY A 355 3.86 -7.98 -0.83
C GLY A 355 4.34 -7.52 0.56
N ILE A 356 4.82 -6.28 0.70
CA ILE A 356 5.15 -5.69 2.01
C ILE A 356 3.87 -5.45 2.81
N MET A 357 2.84 -4.89 2.18
CA MET A 357 1.55 -4.59 2.81
C MET A 357 0.74 -5.84 3.17
N ALA A 358 0.77 -6.88 2.35
CA ALA A 358 0.07 -8.14 2.63
C ALA A 358 0.46 -8.76 3.97
N VAL A 359 1.74 -8.63 4.38
CA VAL A 359 2.17 -9.12 5.69
C VAL A 359 1.87 -8.14 6.82
N LEU A 360 1.78 -6.84 6.54
CA LEU A 360 1.26 -5.88 7.53
C LEU A 360 -0.19 -6.18 7.88
N GLU A 361 -0.99 -6.68 6.94
CA GLU A 361 -2.38 -7.12 7.19
C GLU A 361 -2.44 -8.31 8.15
N VAL A 362 -1.54 -9.28 7.99
CA VAL A 362 -1.46 -10.43 8.91
C VAL A 362 -1.11 -9.95 10.33
N LEU A 363 -0.12 -9.07 10.47
CA LEU A 363 0.24 -8.51 11.78
C LEU A 363 -0.88 -7.64 12.37
N ALA A 364 -1.58 -6.87 11.54
CA ALA A 364 -2.71 -6.07 11.97
C ALA A 364 -3.90 -6.94 12.43
N ALA A 365 -4.15 -8.06 11.74
CA ALA A 365 -5.17 -9.05 12.14
C ALA A 365 -4.85 -9.65 13.51
N VAL A 366 -3.59 -10.04 13.76
CA VAL A 366 -3.15 -10.50 15.09
C VAL A 366 -3.36 -9.42 16.15
N GLY A 367 -2.90 -8.18 15.88
CA GLY A 367 -3.10 -7.06 16.81
C GLY A 367 -4.57 -6.68 17.04
N GLN A 368 -5.45 -6.95 16.08
CA GLN A 368 -6.89 -6.78 16.22
C GLN A 368 -7.50 -7.82 17.16
N VAL A 369 -7.09 -9.08 17.05
CA VAL A 369 -7.51 -10.14 17.99
C VAL A 369 -7.10 -9.77 19.41
N LEU A 370 -5.84 -9.40 19.62
CA LEU A 370 -5.34 -9.01 20.95
C LEU A 370 -6.12 -7.83 21.55
N ARG A 371 -6.43 -6.81 20.74
CA ARG A 371 -7.25 -5.67 21.20
C ARG A 371 -8.69 -6.06 21.51
N GLY A 372 -9.27 -6.96 20.71
CA GLY A 372 -10.61 -7.49 20.97
C GLY A 372 -10.66 -8.26 22.29
N ILE A 373 -9.70 -9.15 22.51
CA ILE A 373 -9.55 -9.91 23.76
C ILE A 373 -9.37 -8.95 24.95
N GLY A 374 -8.44 -7.99 24.85
CA GLY A 374 -8.21 -7.02 25.92
C GLY A 374 -9.45 -6.17 26.24
N ALA A 375 -10.23 -5.79 25.22
CA ALA A 375 -11.48 -5.05 25.43
C ALA A 375 -12.53 -5.89 26.15
N ILE A 376 -12.67 -7.18 25.81
CA ILE A 376 -13.56 -8.12 26.50
C ILE A 376 -13.18 -8.22 27.98
N PHE A 377 -11.91 -8.44 28.30
CA PHE A 377 -11.44 -8.48 29.69
C PHE A 377 -11.69 -7.17 30.44
N SER A 378 -11.44 -6.02 29.78
CA SER A 378 -11.69 -4.71 30.39
C SER A 378 -13.17 -4.40 30.63
N PHE A 379 -14.07 -5.05 29.89
CA PHE A 379 -15.51 -4.94 30.08
C PHE A 379 -15.96 -5.82 31.24
N VAL A 380 -15.50 -7.08 31.28
CA VAL A 380 -15.77 -8.01 32.39
C VAL A 380 -15.30 -7.43 33.73
N GLY A 381 -14.07 -6.92 33.79
CA GLY A 381 -13.53 -6.30 35.01
C GLY A 381 -14.13 -4.94 35.40
N ARG A 382 -15.11 -4.42 34.64
CA ARG A 382 -15.86 -3.21 35.00
C ARG A 382 -17.29 -3.53 35.47
N VAL A 383 -17.71 -4.78 35.30
CA VAL A 383 -19.07 -5.26 35.60
C VAL A 383 -19.07 -6.21 36.81
N GLY A 384 -17.96 -6.91 37.08
CA GLY A 384 -17.67 -7.54 38.37
C GLY A 384 -16.86 -6.62 39.25
#